data_AF-A0A6B2XL69-F1
#
_entry.id   AF-A0A6B2XL69-F1
#
_cell.length_a   1.000
_cell.length_b   1.000
_cell.length_c   1.000
_cell.angle_alpha   90.00
_cell.angle_beta   90.00
_cell.angle_gamma   90.00
#
_symmetry.space_group_name_H-M   'P 1'
#
loop_
_entity.id
_entity.type
_entity.pdbx_description
1 polymer ?
#
loop_
_entity_poly.entity_id
_entity_poly.type
_entity_poly.pdbx_seq_one_letter_code
_entity_poly.pdbx_strand_id
1 'polypeptide(L)'
;MKDSKDRLEALRAEIERRNPAQPEFHQAVREVLETLAPVFAARPEYADPAVALVERLTEPERQIVFRVPWQDDRGRVHVNRGFRVEFNSALGPYKGGLRFHPSVDIGVVKFVGFEQIFKNALTWLSMGGGKGGSDFDPRGRSDAEVMRFCQSFMTELHRHIGEHTDVPAGDIGVGGREIGYLFGQYRRITNRWEAGVLTGKGAGWGGSAIRPQGTGYGSVLFAAEMLKVRGESLDGLSAVVSGSGNVALYTIEKLQQLGANPLTCSDSHGYVVDDKGIDLALLKQVKEVERGRVADYAARRHGARVVTDGSIWDVPCDVALPCATQNELDESAAKQLV
;
A
#
# COMPACT_ATOMS: atom_id res chain seq x y z
N MET A 1 32.05 15.07 4.49
CA MET A 1 30.73 15.75 4.48
C MET A 1 30.44 16.43 3.15
N LYS A 2 31.22 17.44 2.70
CA LYS A 2 31.00 18.09 1.38
C LYS A 2 31.08 17.07 0.22
N ASP A 3 32.12 16.25 0.23
CA ASP A 3 32.34 15.16 -0.75
C ASP A 3 31.19 14.14 -0.79
N SER A 4 30.63 13.79 0.37
CA SER A 4 29.50 12.84 0.48
C SER A 4 28.19 13.42 -0.07
N LYS A 5 27.94 14.72 0.14
CA LYS A 5 26.75 15.39 -0.38
C LYS A 5 26.83 15.54 -1.90
N ASP A 6 27.98 15.97 -2.42
CA ASP A 6 28.19 16.12 -3.86
C ASP A 6 28.05 14.77 -4.58
N ARG A 7 28.51 13.68 -3.95
CA ARG A 7 28.31 12.32 -4.46
C ARG A 7 26.85 11.87 -4.46
N LEU A 8 26.09 12.14 -3.38
CA LEU A 8 24.67 11.80 -3.32
C LEU A 8 23.86 12.57 -4.37
N GLU A 9 24.21 13.83 -4.63
CA GLU A 9 23.63 14.63 -5.70
C GLU A 9 23.95 14.06 -7.09
N ALA A 10 25.20 13.66 -7.34
CA ALA A 10 25.59 13.01 -8.58
C ALA A 10 24.87 11.68 -8.79
N LEU A 11 24.71 10.88 -7.72
CA LEU A 11 23.94 9.64 -7.75
C LEU A 11 22.46 9.91 -8.06
N ARG A 12 21.86 10.92 -7.42
CA ARG A 12 20.47 11.32 -7.72
C ARG A 12 20.29 11.65 -9.20
N ALA A 13 21.19 12.46 -9.75
CA ALA A 13 21.15 12.83 -11.16
C ALA A 13 21.30 11.61 -12.10
N GLU A 14 22.16 10.66 -11.74
CA GLU A 14 22.32 9.41 -12.52
C GLU A 14 21.08 8.52 -12.43
N ILE A 15 20.45 8.42 -11.26
CA ILE A 15 19.19 7.68 -11.07
C ILE A 15 18.07 8.30 -11.90
N GLU A 16 17.92 9.62 -11.89
CA GLU A 16 16.93 10.34 -12.70
C GLU A 16 17.17 10.11 -14.20
N ARG A 17 18.43 10.18 -14.64
CA ARG A 17 18.84 9.93 -16.03
C ARG A 17 18.52 8.51 -16.49
N ARG A 18 18.77 7.49 -15.65
CA ARG A 18 18.50 6.08 -15.98
C ARG A 18 17.01 5.71 -15.90
N ASN A 19 16.22 6.49 -15.19
CA ASN A 19 14.81 6.21 -14.93
C ASN A 19 13.92 7.38 -15.37
N PRO A 20 13.93 7.77 -16.65
CA PRO A 20 13.16 8.92 -17.12
C PRO A 20 11.66 8.70 -16.89
N ALA A 21 10.94 9.80 -16.59
CA ALA A 21 9.48 9.81 -16.40
C ALA A 21 8.95 8.88 -15.30
N GLN A 22 9.67 8.81 -14.16
CA GLN A 22 9.23 8.07 -12.96
C GLN A 22 9.23 9.00 -11.73
N PRO A 23 8.42 10.07 -11.72
CA PRO A 23 8.51 11.12 -10.70
C PRO A 23 8.26 10.60 -9.28
N GLU A 24 7.36 9.64 -9.08
CA GLU A 24 7.10 9.02 -7.77
C GLU A 24 8.34 8.25 -7.28
N PHE A 25 9.03 7.56 -8.18
CA PHE A 25 10.25 6.83 -7.82
C PHE A 25 11.40 7.80 -7.50
N HIS A 26 11.52 8.89 -8.27
CA HIS A 26 12.51 9.95 -8.00
C HIS A 26 12.28 10.60 -6.65
N GLN A 27 11.02 10.87 -6.29
CA GLN A 27 10.64 11.42 -5.00
C GLN A 27 11.11 10.52 -3.85
N ALA A 28 10.73 9.23 -3.84
CA ALA A 28 11.10 8.34 -2.74
C ALA A 28 12.61 8.12 -2.61
N VAL A 29 13.31 8.02 -3.74
CA VAL A 29 14.78 7.93 -3.71
C VAL A 29 15.37 9.19 -3.10
N ARG A 30 14.97 10.39 -3.58
CA ARG A 30 15.48 11.67 -3.06
C ARG A 30 15.29 11.76 -1.54
N GLU A 31 14.09 11.49 -1.05
CA GLU A 31 13.76 11.54 0.38
C GLU A 31 14.65 10.61 1.22
N VAL A 32 14.90 9.39 0.74
CA VAL A 32 15.84 8.49 1.43
C VAL A 32 17.27 9.03 1.37
N LEU A 33 17.76 9.46 0.19
CA LEU A 33 19.14 9.96 0.04
C LEU A 33 19.43 11.15 0.95
N GLU A 34 18.47 12.05 1.13
CA GLU A 34 18.58 13.22 2.01
C GLU A 34 18.81 12.83 3.49
N THR A 35 18.37 11.63 3.91
CA THR A 35 18.55 11.13 5.28
C THR A 35 19.87 10.39 5.52
N LEU A 36 20.67 10.10 4.48
CA LEU A 36 21.85 9.22 4.61
C LEU A 36 23.11 9.94 5.13
N ALA A 37 23.17 11.27 5.08
CA ALA A 37 24.36 12.01 5.48
C ALA A 37 24.81 11.73 6.94
N PRO A 38 23.93 11.71 7.95
CA PRO A 38 24.29 11.30 9.31
C PRO A 38 24.77 9.84 9.39
N VAL A 39 24.20 8.94 8.58
CA VAL A 39 24.57 7.52 8.56
C VAL A 39 26.00 7.35 8.06
N PHE A 40 26.40 8.05 6.99
CA PHE A 40 27.77 7.98 6.48
C PHE A 40 28.80 8.62 7.41
N ALA A 41 28.41 9.64 8.16
CA ALA A 41 29.28 10.21 9.18
C ALA A 41 29.55 9.21 10.32
N ALA A 42 28.53 8.44 10.72
CA ALA A 42 28.64 7.43 11.76
C ALA A 42 29.27 6.11 11.26
N ARG A 43 29.08 5.77 9.98
CA ARG A 43 29.49 4.51 9.33
C ARG A 43 30.11 4.79 7.95
N PRO A 44 31.37 5.27 7.91
CA PRO A 44 32.04 5.65 6.66
C PRO A 44 32.17 4.50 5.66
N GLU A 45 32.21 3.25 6.13
CA GLU A 45 32.28 2.06 5.29
C GLU A 45 31.09 1.92 4.33
N TYR A 46 29.93 2.50 4.66
CA TYR A 46 28.76 2.53 3.78
C TYR A 46 28.86 3.57 2.67
N ALA A 47 29.73 4.56 2.85
CA ALA A 47 30.04 5.56 1.83
C ALA A 47 31.23 5.16 0.96
N ASP A 48 31.80 3.96 1.10
CA ASP A 48 32.94 3.53 0.28
C ASP A 48 32.51 3.37 -1.20
N PRO A 49 33.13 4.12 -2.15
CA PRO A 49 32.89 3.94 -3.58
C PRO A 49 33.08 2.51 -4.09
N ALA A 50 34.00 1.75 -3.50
CA ALA A 50 34.26 0.37 -3.89
C ALA A 50 33.11 -0.58 -3.52
N VAL A 51 32.32 -0.23 -2.49
CA VAL A 51 31.17 -1.03 -2.04
C VAL A 51 29.90 -0.66 -2.82
N ALA A 52 29.80 0.59 -3.28
CA ALA A 52 28.67 1.12 -4.04
C ALA A 52 27.29 0.72 -3.45
N LEU A 53 27.15 0.85 -2.12
CA LEU A 53 26.01 0.31 -1.38
C LEU A 53 24.69 0.97 -1.81
N VAL A 54 24.67 2.29 -1.89
CA VAL A 54 23.47 3.07 -2.22
C VAL A 54 23.09 2.88 -3.68
N GLU A 55 24.09 2.82 -4.55
CA GLU A 55 23.94 2.55 -5.98
C GLU A 55 23.27 1.19 -6.21
N ARG A 56 23.72 0.14 -5.49
CA ARG A 56 23.10 -1.19 -5.54
C ARG A 56 21.70 -1.22 -4.90
N LEU A 57 21.49 -0.47 -3.82
CA LEU A 57 20.21 -0.42 -3.12
C LEU A 57 19.11 0.29 -3.92
N THR A 58 19.48 1.26 -4.76
CA THR A 58 18.53 2.07 -5.55
C THR A 58 18.19 1.46 -6.91
N GLU A 59 18.92 0.42 -7.34
CA GLU A 59 18.60 -0.38 -8.52
C GLU A 59 17.88 -1.67 -8.08
N PRO A 60 16.68 -1.97 -8.59
CA PRO A 60 16.02 -3.24 -8.26
C PRO A 60 16.86 -4.45 -8.68
N GLU A 61 16.94 -5.47 -7.83
CA GLU A 61 17.59 -6.75 -8.16
C GLU A 61 16.95 -7.40 -9.40
N ARG A 62 15.63 -7.28 -9.58
CA ARG A 62 14.93 -7.72 -10.80
C ARG A 62 13.66 -6.92 -11.07
N GLN A 63 13.36 -6.71 -12.36
CA GLN A 63 12.12 -6.10 -12.83
C GLN A 63 11.50 -6.97 -13.92
N ILE A 64 10.26 -7.40 -13.71
CA ILE A 64 9.53 -8.31 -14.60
C ILE A 64 8.30 -7.55 -15.09
N VAL A 65 8.18 -7.42 -16.42
CA VAL A 65 7.02 -6.83 -17.09
C VAL A 65 6.49 -7.83 -18.09
N PHE A 66 5.19 -8.12 -18.02
CA PHE A 66 4.60 -9.18 -18.82
C PHE A 66 3.19 -8.83 -19.31
N ARG A 67 2.77 -9.50 -20.38
CA ARG A 67 1.43 -9.35 -20.97
C ARG A 67 0.44 -10.27 -20.26
N VAL A 68 -0.76 -9.74 -19.98
CA VAL A 68 -1.85 -10.48 -19.31
C VAL A 68 -3.09 -10.48 -20.20
N PRO A 69 -3.24 -11.45 -21.13
CA PRO A 69 -4.42 -11.57 -21.97
C PRO A 69 -5.55 -12.30 -21.23
N TRP A 70 -6.79 -11.82 -21.34
CA TRP A 70 -7.95 -12.45 -20.70
C TRP A 70 -9.23 -12.17 -21.49
N GLN A 71 -10.29 -12.92 -21.24
CA GLN A 71 -11.57 -12.80 -21.95
C GLN A 71 -12.66 -12.28 -21.01
N ASP A 72 -13.44 -11.28 -21.45
CA ASP A 72 -14.59 -10.77 -20.70
C ASP A 72 -15.83 -11.68 -20.82
N ASP A 73 -16.90 -11.36 -20.08
CA ASP A 73 -18.13 -12.17 -20.11
C ASP A 73 -18.85 -12.14 -21.48
N ARG A 74 -18.49 -11.20 -22.36
CA ARG A 74 -19.02 -11.09 -23.73
C ARG A 74 -18.14 -11.81 -24.75
N GLY A 75 -17.10 -12.51 -24.31
CA GLY A 75 -16.17 -13.22 -25.18
C GLY A 75 -15.10 -12.34 -25.82
N ARG A 76 -15.01 -11.05 -25.49
CA ARG A 76 -13.99 -10.15 -26.04
C ARG A 76 -12.67 -10.33 -25.30
N VAL A 77 -11.58 -10.40 -26.06
CA VAL A 77 -10.23 -10.45 -25.51
C VAL A 77 -9.75 -9.06 -25.12
N HIS A 78 -9.21 -8.96 -23.92
CA HIS A 78 -8.54 -7.78 -23.38
C HIS A 78 -7.08 -8.10 -23.09
N VAL A 79 -6.24 -7.07 -23.08
CA VAL A 79 -4.82 -7.19 -22.77
C VAL A 79 -4.45 -6.11 -21.78
N ASN A 80 -3.89 -6.53 -20.66
CA ASN A 80 -3.35 -5.66 -19.62
C ASN A 80 -1.84 -5.93 -19.44
N ARG A 81 -1.15 -5.00 -18.79
CA ARG A 81 0.25 -5.16 -18.42
C ARG A 81 0.37 -5.61 -16.96
N GLY A 82 1.16 -6.64 -16.72
CA GLY A 82 1.53 -7.10 -15.39
C GLY A 82 2.96 -6.69 -15.03
N PHE A 83 3.19 -6.44 -13.75
CA PHE A 83 4.47 -6.01 -13.20
C PHE A 83 4.83 -6.80 -11.94
N ARG A 84 6.11 -7.14 -11.79
CA ARG A 84 6.71 -7.52 -10.52
C ARG A 84 8.14 -6.97 -10.41
N VAL A 85 8.36 -6.11 -9.43
CA VAL A 85 9.66 -5.54 -9.08
C VAL A 85 10.11 -6.21 -7.78
N GLU A 86 11.16 -6.99 -7.89
CA GLU A 86 11.86 -7.67 -6.81
C GLU A 86 13.04 -6.77 -6.44
N PHE A 87 12.85 -5.88 -5.46
CA PHE A 87 13.76 -4.75 -5.28
C PHE A 87 15.02 -5.15 -4.50
N ASN A 88 14.86 -5.76 -3.32
CA ASN A 88 15.98 -6.16 -2.49
C ASN A 88 15.66 -7.41 -1.67
N SER A 89 16.58 -8.37 -1.61
CA SER A 89 16.43 -9.64 -0.88
C SER A 89 17.39 -9.80 0.31
N ALA A 90 18.09 -8.73 0.72
CA ALA A 90 19.17 -8.81 1.69
C ALA A 90 18.74 -9.34 3.08
N LEU A 91 17.48 -9.09 3.49
CA LEU A 91 16.93 -9.54 4.77
C LEU A 91 16.07 -10.81 4.67
N GLY A 92 15.80 -11.30 3.45
CA GLY A 92 14.93 -12.44 3.20
C GLY A 92 14.19 -12.37 1.86
N PRO A 93 13.21 -13.25 1.61
CA PRO A 93 12.43 -13.26 0.37
C PRO A 93 11.80 -11.90 0.07
N TYR A 94 11.65 -11.56 -1.21
CA TYR A 94 10.97 -10.33 -1.59
C TYR A 94 9.55 -10.33 -1.01
N LYS A 95 9.13 -9.19 -0.46
CA LYS A 95 7.82 -9.07 0.16
C LYS A 95 7.16 -7.76 -0.22
N GLY A 96 5.98 -7.88 -0.81
CA GLY A 96 5.06 -6.74 -0.96
C GLY A 96 3.88 -7.01 -1.88
N GLY A 97 2.87 -6.15 -1.76
CA GLY A 97 1.54 -6.35 -2.35
C GLY A 97 1.48 -6.30 -3.88
N LEU A 98 0.34 -6.72 -4.41
CA LEU A 98 -0.07 -6.58 -5.81
C LEU A 98 -1.19 -5.54 -5.89
N ARG A 99 -1.05 -4.55 -6.76
CA ARG A 99 -2.05 -3.50 -6.99
C ARG A 99 -2.72 -3.66 -8.35
N PHE A 100 -4.05 -3.74 -8.41
CA PHE A 100 -4.81 -3.72 -9.67
C PHE A 100 -5.57 -2.39 -9.75
N HIS A 101 -5.02 -1.46 -10.52
CA HIS A 101 -5.59 -0.13 -10.71
C HIS A 101 -5.13 0.46 -12.04
N PRO A 102 -5.99 1.19 -12.79
CA PRO A 102 -5.63 1.73 -14.10
C PRO A 102 -4.46 2.72 -14.10
N SER A 103 -4.08 3.27 -12.94
CA SER A 103 -2.91 4.15 -12.80
C SER A 103 -1.59 3.41 -12.54
N VAL A 104 -1.57 2.07 -12.55
CA VAL A 104 -0.35 1.31 -12.26
C VAL A 104 0.57 1.32 -13.48
N ASP A 105 1.78 1.84 -13.28
CA ASP A 105 2.90 1.72 -14.22
C ASP A 105 4.19 1.29 -13.50
N ILE A 106 5.29 1.19 -14.25
CA ILE A 106 6.58 0.78 -13.68
C ILE A 106 7.15 1.78 -12.66
N GLY A 107 6.91 3.08 -12.83
CA GLY A 107 7.36 4.13 -11.92
C GLY A 107 6.68 3.98 -10.57
N VAL A 108 5.35 3.83 -10.56
CA VAL A 108 4.56 3.60 -9.35
C VAL A 108 4.96 2.30 -8.65
N VAL A 109 5.17 1.20 -9.40
CA VAL A 109 5.56 -0.09 -8.80
C VAL A 109 6.97 -0.01 -8.18
N LYS A 110 7.92 0.67 -8.84
CA LYS A 110 9.26 0.89 -8.29
C LYS A 110 9.25 1.80 -7.07
N PHE A 111 8.49 2.89 -7.10
CA PHE A 111 8.27 3.79 -5.97
C PHE A 111 7.87 3.01 -4.72
N VAL A 112 6.75 2.27 -4.80
CA VAL A 112 6.26 1.52 -3.63
C VAL A 112 7.20 0.35 -3.30
N GLY A 113 7.83 -0.28 -4.29
CA GLY A 113 8.79 -1.36 -4.09
C GLY A 113 10.05 -0.93 -3.34
N PHE A 114 10.54 0.29 -3.59
CA PHE A 114 11.70 0.88 -2.93
C PHE A 114 11.40 1.17 -1.46
N GLU A 115 10.29 1.85 -1.16
CA GLU A 115 9.86 2.10 0.22
C GLU A 115 9.61 0.80 1.00
N GLN A 116 9.14 -0.23 0.32
CA GLN A 116 8.85 -1.53 0.93
C GLN A 116 10.11 -2.19 1.53
N ILE A 117 11.31 -1.90 1.01
CA ILE A 117 12.57 -2.40 1.56
C ILE A 117 12.74 -1.94 3.00
N PHE A 118 12.67 -0.62 3.22
CA PHE A 118 12.90 0.00 4.51
C PHE A 118 11.76 -0.28 5.48
N LYS A 119 10.52 -0.22 4.99
CA LYS A 119 9.34 -0.59 5.78
C LYS A 119 9.44 -2.00 6.33
N ASN A 120 9.88 -2.96 5.51
CA ASN A 120 10.01 -4.35 5.95
C ASN A 120 11.19 -4.52 6.90
N ALA A 121 12.31 -3.84 6.66
CA ALA A 121 13.47 -3.86 7.55
C ALA A 121 13.11 -3.40 8.98
N LEU A 122 12.26 -2.38 9.13
CA LEU A 122 11.81 -1.87 10.44
C LEU A 122 10.96 -2.86 11.25
N THR A 123 10.43 -3.93 10.61
CA THR A 123 9.62 -4.94 11.31
C THR A 123 10.45 -5.95 12.10
N TRP A 124 11.78 -5.98 11.89
CA TRP A 124 12.70 -7.00 12.43
C TRP A 124 12.42 -8.44 11.98
N LEU A 125 11.53 -8.63 11.00
CA LEU A 125 11.29 -9.93 10.36
C LEU A 125 12.18 -10.11 9.13
N SER A 126 12.44 -11.36 8.77
CA SER A 126 13.25 -11.72 7.60
C SER A 126 12.49 -11.52 6.29
N MET A 127 12.34 -10.26 5.87
CA MET A 127 11.60 -9.87 4.66
C MET A 127 12.40 -8.86 3.85
N GLY A 128 12.66 -9.19 2.58
CA GLY A 128 13.12 -8.25 1.56
C GLY A 128 12.01 -7.31 1.10
N GLY A 129 12.28 -6.47 0.10
CA GLY A 129 11.34 -5.50 -0.47
C GLY A 129 10.96 -5.85 -1.91
N GLY A 130 9.67 -5.75 -2.24
CA GLY A 130 9.20 -5.88 -3.62
C GLY A 130 7.78 -5.35 -3.79
N LYS A 131 7.33 -5.20 -5.03
CA LYS A 131 5.95 -4.79 -5.35
C LYS A 131 5.55 -5.30 -6.73
N GLY A 132 4.26 -5.48 -6.96
CA GLY A 132 3.75 -5.78 -8.29
C GLY A 132 2.35 -5.28 -8.51
N GLY A 133 1.76 -5.66 -9.63
CA GLY A 133 0.42 -5.23 -9.97
C GLY A 133 0.12 -5.27 -11.46
N SER A 134 -0.96 -4.61 -11.83
CA SER A 134 -1.40 -4.46 -13.21
C SER A 134 -2.23 -3.20 -13.39
N ASP A 135 -2.21 -2.65 -14.60
CA ASP A 135 -3.11 -1.59 -15.08
C ASP A 135 -4.58 -2.06 -15.24
N PHE A 136 -4.89 -3.29 -14.85
CA PHE A 136 -6.24 -3.84 -14.81
C PHE A 136 -7.13 -3.10 -13.80
N ASP A 137 -8.31 -2.67 -14.26
CA ASP A 137 -9.35 -2.09 -13.41
C ASP A 137 -10.38 -3.16 -13.00
N PRO A 138 -10.42 -3.57 -11.71
CA PRO A 138 -11.40 -4.54 -11.21
C PRO A 138 -12.80 -3.95 -11.03
N ARG A 139 -12.99 -2.62 -11.13
CA ARG A 139 -14.30 -1.98 -10.95
C ARG A 139 -15.21 -2.30 -12.12
N GLY A 140 -16.47 -2.61 -11.81
CA GLY A 140 -17.47 -2.99 -12.82
C GLY A 140 -17.24 -4.36 -13.46
N ARG A 141 -16.28 -5.15 -12.96
CA ARG A 141 -16.00 -6.50 -13.45
C ARG A 141 -16.77 -7.54 -12.66
N SER A 142 -17.22 -8.59 -13.34
CA SER A 142 -17.83 -9.73 -12.68
C SER A 142 -16.79 -10.55 -11.90
N ASP A 143 -17.24 -11.37 -10.96
CA ASP A 143 -16.34 -12.30 -10.25
C ASP A 143 -15.63 -13.26 -11.21
N ALA A 144 -16.31 -13.66 -12.30
CA ALA A 144 -15.76 -14.54 -13.31
C ALA A 144 -14.66 -13.85 -14.14
N GLU A 145 -14.86 -12.58 -14.51
CA GLU A 145 -13.84 -11.77 -15.19
C GLU A 145 -12.60 -11.58 -14.33
N VAL A 146 -12.78 -11.22 -13.06
CA VAL A 146 -11.67 -11.05 -12.10
C VAL A 146 -10.93 -12.37 -11.90
N MET A 147 -11.65 -13.49 -11.77
CA MET A 147 -11.03 -14.82 -11.67
C MET A 147 -10.20 -15.16 -12.91
N ARG A 148 -10.74 -14.95 -14.12
CA ARG A 148 -10.00 -15.20 -15.38
C ARG A 148 -8.76 -14.29 -15.49
N PHE A 149 -8.88 -13.04 -15.07
CA PHE A 149 -7.75 -12.11 -15.00
C PHE A 149 -6.67 -12.62 -14.03
N CYS A 150 -7.03 -12.94 -12.78
CA CYS A 150 -6.10 -13.49 -11.78
C CYS A 150 -5.42 -14.78 -12.27
N GLN A 151 -6.16 -15.65 -12.96
CA GLN A 151 -5.61 -16.89 -13.52
C GLN A 151 -4.58 -16.59 -14.61
N SER A 152 -4.90 -15.68 -15.54
CA SER A 152 -3.96 -15.25 -16.59
C SER A 152 -2.71 -14.59 -15.99
N PHE A 153 -2.90 -13.69 -15.01
CA PHE A 153 -1.81 -13.01 -14.31
C PHE A 153 -0.87 -14.00 -13.61
N MET A 154 -1.42 -14.96 -12.85
CA MET A 154 -0.62 -15.96 -12.14
C MET A 154 0.02 -17.00 -13.07
N THR A 155 -0.54 -17.20 -14.27
CA THR A 155 0.06 -18.08 -15.28
C THR A 155 1.46 -17.60 -15.67
N GLU A 156 1.73 -16.30 -15.64
CA GLU A 156 3.10 -15.80 -15.78
C GLU A 156 3.81 -15.63 -14.44
N LEU A 157 3.16 -15.04 -13.42
CA LEU A 157 3.83 -14.70 -12.17
C LEU A 157 4.36 -15.91 -11.40
N HIS A 158 3.70 -17.08 -11.46
CA HIS A 158 4.04 -18.24 -10.62
C HIS A 158 5.50 -18.70 -10.72
N ARG A 159 6.16 -18.51 -11.88
CA ARG A 159 7.53 -18.97 -12.11
C ARG A 159 8.60 -18.08 -11.45
N HIS A 160 8.19 -16.91 -10.96
CA HIS A 160 9.05 -15.89 -10.37
C HIS A 160 8.87 -15.80 -8.84
N ILE A 161 7.81 -16.41 -8.29
CA ILE A 161 7.45 -16.33 -6.87
C ILE A 161 7.58 -17.68 -6.17
N GLY A 162 7.63 -17.65 -4.84
CA GLY A 162 7.76 -18.83 -3.99
C GLY A 162 8.05 -18.45 -2.54
N GLU A 163 7.81 -19.37 -1.61
CA GLU A 163 7.91 -19.13 -0.16
C GLU A 163 9.29 -18.67 0.32
N HIS A 164 10.34 -18.97 -0.44
CA HIS A 164 11.73 -18.55 -0.17
C HIS A 164 12.30 -17.60 -1.23
N THR A 165 11.47 -17.14 -2.16
CA THR A 165 11.90 -16.27 -3.26
C THR A 165 11.17 -14.94 -3.18
N ASP A 166 9.85 -14.96 -3.41
CA ASP A 166 9.02 -13.76 -3.40
C ASP A 166 7.61 -14.14 -2.91
N VAL A 167 7.11 -13.41 -1.93
CA VAL A 167 5.82 -13.65 -1.29
C VAL A 167 4.91 -12.43 -1.49
N PRO A 168 4.09 -12.39 -2.56
CA PRO A 168 3.15 -11.30 -2.76
C PRO A 168 2.02 -11.24 -1.71
N ALA A 169 1.25 -10.15 -1.74
CA ALA A 169 0.10 -9.90 -0.87
C ALA A 169 -0.98 -9.07 -1.60
N GLY A 170 -2.08 -8.78 -0.92
CA GLY A 170 -3.07 -7.81 -1.42
C GLY A 170 -2.62 -6.35 -1.28
N ASP A 171 -3.15 -5.50 -2.14
CA ASP A 171 -3.06 -4.02 -2.14
C ASP A 171 -4.37 -3.46 -2.76
N ILE A 172 -4.40 -2.19 -3.20
CA ILE A 172 -5.55 -1.60 -3.88
C ILE A 172 -5.96 -2.48 -5.08
N GLY A 173 -7.24 -2.88 -5.12
CA GLY A 173 -7.78 -3.77 -6.16
C GLY A 173 -7.48 -5.26 -6.00
N VAL A 174 -6.71 -5.67 -4.99
CA VAL A 174 -6.38 -7.07 -4.69
C VAL A 174 -6.73 -7.38 -3.23
N GLY A 175 -7.97 -7.83 -3.00
CA GLY A 175 -8.47 -8.25 -1.70
C GLY A 175 -8.41 -9.77 -1.49
N GLY A 176 -9.16 -10.27 -0.51
CA GLY A 176 -9.22 -11.70 -0.20
C GLY A 176 -9.75 -12.55 -1.37
N ARG A 177 -10.68 -12.00 -2.16
CA ARG A 177 -11.23 -12.64 -3.37
C ARG A 177 -10.11 -12.91 -4.40
N GLU A 178 -9.35 -11.87 -4.76
CA GLU A 178 -8.26 -11.97 -5.72
C GLU A 178 -7.14 -12.87 -5.20
N ILE A 179 -6.74 -12.76 -3.92
CA ILE A 179 -5.74 -13.65 -3.32
C ILE A 179 -6.19 -15.12 -3.38
N GLY A 180 -7.49 -15.39 -3.20
CA GLY A 180 -8.06 -16.72 -3.38
C GLY A 180 -7.89 -17.27 -4.80
N TYR A 181 -8.23 -16.47 -5.83
CA TYR A 181 -8.08 -16.86 -7.23
C TYR A 181 -6.60 -17.03 -7.63
N LEU A 182 -5.74 -16.10 -7.21
CA LEU A 182 -4.29 -16.15 -7.45
C LEU A 182 -3.66 -17.39 -6.80
N PHE A 183 -3.98 -17.67 -5.53
CA PHE A 183 -3.48 -18.85 -4.83
C PHE A 183 -4.00 -20.15 -5.44
N GLY A 184 -5.27 -20.19 -5.83
CA GLY A 184 -5.86 -21.34 -6.52
C GLY A 184 -5.15 -21.65 -7.83
N GLN A 185 -4.88 -20.63 -8.65
CA GLN A 185 -4.14 -20.81 -9.90
C GLN A 185 -2.68 -21.21 -9.66
N TYR A 186 -2.01 -20.60 -8.67
CA TYR A 186 -0.64 -20.99 -8.31
C TYR A 186 -0.57 -22.47 -8.00
N ARG A 187 -1.43 -22.96 -7.10
CA ARG A 187 -1.50 -24.38 -6.72
C ARG A 187 -1.76 -25.29 -7.90
N ARG A 188 -2.65 -24.88 -8.82
CA ARG A 188 -3.00 -25.66 -10.02
C ARG A 188 -1.79 -25.84 -10.94
N ILE A 189 -0.99 -24.79 -11.13
CA ILE A 189 0.16 -24.83 -12.04
C ILE A 189 1.35 -25.55 -11.39
N THR A 190 1.65 -25.25 -10.13
CA THR A 190 2.81 -25.83 -9.44
C THR A 190 2.56 -27.23 -8.92
N ASN A 191 1.30 -27.67 -8.83
CA ASN A 191 0.88 -28.93 -8.24
C ASN A 191 1.39 -29.10 -6.79
N ARG A 192 1.41 -28.01 -6.02
CA ARG A 192 1.89 -27.98 -4.63
C ARG A 192 0.94 -27.19 -3.73
N TRP A 193 0.81 -27.63 -2.48
CA TRP A 193 0.21 -26.83 -1.42
C TRP A 193 1.31 -26.00 -0.71
N GLU A 194 1.75 -24.93 -1.36
CA GLU A 194 2.80 -24.06 -0.83
C GLU A 194 2.15 -22.84 -0.16
N ALA A 195 1.71 -23.01 1.09
CA ALA A 195 0.95 -21.97 1.78
C ALA A 195 1.77 -20.67 1.96
N GLY A 196 3.11 -20.74 1.97
CA GLY A 196 3.99 -19.59 2.14
C GLY A 196 4.03 -18.60 0.98
N VAL A 197 3.57 -18.98 -0.22
CA VAL A 197 3.73 -18.16 -1.45
C VAL A 197 2.95 -16.84 -1.44
N LEU A 198 1.82 -16.76 -0.72
CA LEU A 198 0.98 -15.56 -0.65
C LEU A 198 0.54 -15.28 0.78
N THR A 199 0.60 -14.02 1.20
CA THR A 199 -0.06 -13.55 2.43
C THR A 199 -1.40 -12.88 2.14
N GLY A 200 -2.27 -12.81 3.15
CA GLY A 200 -3.65 -12.34 2.97
C GLY A 200 -4.65 -13.41 2.53
N LYS A 201 -4.27 -14.68 2.70
CA LYS A 201 -5.14 -15.84 2.53
C LYS A 201 -6.28 -15.85 3.54
N GLY A 202 -7.36 -16.57 3.24
CA GLY A 202 -8.48 -16.77 4.13
C GLY A 202 -8.16 -17.75 5.27
N ALA A 203 -8.79 -17.57 6.43
CA ALA A 203 -8.49 -18.33 7.65
C ALA A 203 -8.58 -19.85 7.45
N GLY A 204 -9.56 -20.34 6.68
CA GLY A 204 -9.74 -21.77 6.41
C GLY A 204 -8.69 -22.41 5.48
N TRP A 205 -7.74 -21.65 4.94
CA TRP A 205 -6.75 -22.15 3.97
C TRP A 205 -5.38 -21.46 4.11
N GLY A 206 -4.91 -21.30 5.36
CA GLY A 206 -3.56 -20.80 5.67
C GLY A 206 -3.46 -19.28 5.82
N GLY A 207 -4.59 -18.61 6.04
CA GLY A 207 -4.65 -17.21 6.48
C GLY A 207 -4.29 -17.06 7.95
N SER A 208 -3.80 -15.87 8.33
CA SER A 208 -3.53 -15.51 9.72
C SER A 208 -4.68 -14.68 10.29
N ALA A 209 -5.02 -14.91 11.55
CA ALA A 209 -5.89 -14.01 12.31
C ALA A 209 -5.28 -12.60 12.36
N ILE A 210 -6.11 -11.58 12.53
CA ILE A 210 -5.69 -10.17 12.57
C ILE A 210 -5.10 -9.63 11.24
N ARG A 211 -4.89 -10.46 10.21
CA ARG A 211 -4.36 -9.97 8.92
C ARG A 211 -5.19 -8.82 8.34
N PRO A 212 -6.54 -8.88 8.27
CA PRO A 212 -7.33 -7.75 7.76
C PRO A 212 -7.07 -6.47 8.56
N GLN A 213 -7.02 -6.59 9.88
CA GLN A 213 -6.86 -5.48 10.83
C GLN A 213 -5.44 -4.90 10.86
N GLY A 214 -4.41 -5.70 10.56
CA GLY A 214 -3.03 -5.45 10.95
C GLY A 214 -2.48 -4.07 10.59
N THR A 215 -2.77 -3.55 9.39
CA THR A 215 -2.26 -2.23 8.97
C THR A 215 -2.98 -1.08 9.69
N GLY A 216 -4.31 -1.09 9.75
CA GLY A 216 -5.08 -0.04 10.43
C GLY A 216 -4.81 -0.04 11.94
N TYR A 217 -4.78 -1.23 12.54
CA TYR A 217 -4.41 -1.38 13.95
C TYR A 217 -2.99 -0.89 14.23
N GLY A 218 -2.02 -1.28 13.41
CA GLY A 218 -0.63 -0.87 13.57
C GLY A 218 -0.45 0.64 13.47
N SER A 219 -1.13 1.30 12.54
CA SER A 219 -1.10 2.77 12.39
C SER A 219 -1.59 3.49 13.64
N VAL A 220 -2.73 3.07 14.18
CA VAL A 220 -3.30 3.69 15.40
C VAL A 220 -2.46 3.37 16.63
N LEU A 221 -1.94 2.15 16.76
CA LEU A 221 -1.06 1.78 17.87
C LEU A 221 0.24 2.58 17.83
N PHE A 222 0.82 2.80 16.65
CA PHE A 222 2.01 3.63 16.51
C PHE A 222 1.74 5.09 16.91
N ALA A 223 0.62 5.67 16.46
CA ALA A 223 0.19 7.01 16.88
C ALA A 223 -0.05 7.09 18.40
N ALA A 224 -0.65 6.05 19.00
CA ALA A 224 -0.85 5.97 20.45
C ALA A 224 0.48 5.97 21.20
N GLU A 225 1.50 5.24 20.74
CA GLU A 225 2.84 5.26 21.33
C GLU A 225 3.51 6.64 21.17
N MET A 226 3.33 7.32 20.03
CA MET A 226 3.82 8.69 19.83
C MET A 226 3.21 9.69 20.84
N LEU A 227 1.90 9.59 21.09
CA LEU A 227 1.20 10.44 22.07
C LEU A 227 1.66 10.14 23.50
N LYS A 228 1.88 8.85 23.85
CA LYS A 228 2.37 8.46 25.18
C LYS A 228 3.72 9.09 25.53
N VAL A 229 4.62 9.26 24.57
CA VAL A 229 5.92 9.95 24.78
C VAL A 229 5.72 11.40 25.25
N ARG A 230 4.60 12.01 24.89
CA ARG A 230 4.19 13.37 25.29
C ARG A 230 3.30 13.41 26.54
N GLY A 231 3.01 12.25 27.13
CA GLY A 231 2.05 12.14 28.24
C GLY A 231 0.58 12.32 27.81
N GLU A 232 0.30 12.19 26.51
CA GLU A 232 -1.04 12.31 25.92
C GLU A 232 -1.62 10.93 25.58
N SER A 233 -2.92 10.85 25.30
CA SER A 233 -3.60 9.61 24.90
C SER A 233 -4.63 9.87 23.81
N LEU A 234 -5.06 8.82 23.11
CA LEU A 234 -6.11 8.90 22.08
C LEU A 234 -7.53 9.05 22.65
N ASP A 235 -7.73 8.79 23.95
CA ASP A 235 -9.06 8.79 24.56
C ASP A 235 -9.66 10.21 24.53
N GLY A 236 -10.87 10.32 24.00
CA GLY A 236 -11.58 11.60 23.83
C GLY A 236 -11.11 12.47 22.65
N LEU A 237 -10.03 12.09 21.94
CA LEU A 237 -9.53 12.86 20.80
C LEU A 237 -10.41 12.66 19.56
N SER A 238 -10.64 13.75 18.83
CA SER A 238 -11.24 13.71 17.51
C SER A 238 -10.22 13.30 16.45
N ALA A 239 -10.63 12.45 15.50
CA ALA A 239 -9.74 11.96 14.46
C ALA A 239 -10.33 12.11 13.06
N VAL A 240 -9.52 12.60 12.11
CA VAL A 240 -9.83 12.59 10.68
C VAL A 240 -9.13 11.39 10.04
N VAL A 241 -9.90 10.54 9.37
CA VAL A 241 -9.40 9.35 8.66
C VAL A 241 -9.80 9.46 7.20
N SER A 242 -8.83 9.50 6.29
CA SER A 242 -9.13 9.43 4.86
C SER A 242 -9.28 7.97 4.41
N GLY A 243 -9.97 7.78 3.29
CA GLY A 243 -10.22 6.47 2.72
C GLY A 243 -11.38 5.73 3.38
N SER A 244 -11.76 4.63 2.75
CA SER A 244 -12.85 3.74 3.17
C SER A 244 -12.58 2.28 2.78
N GLY A 245 -11.31 1.98 2.48
CA GLY A 245 -10.82 0.62 2.22
C GLY A 245 -10.39 -0.08 3.49
N ASN A 246 -9.80 -1.27 3.34
CA ASN A 246 -9.38 -2.13 4.45
C ASN A 246 -8.56 -1.38 5.52
N VAL A 247 -7.58 -0.57 5.14
CA VAL A 247 -6.76 0.19 6.11
C VAL A 247 -7.63 1.16 6.91
N ALA A 248 -8.38 2.04 6.24
CA ALA A 248 -9.24 3.03 6.88
C ALA A 248 -10.30 2.41 7.80
N LEU A 249 -10.99 1.35 7.37
CA LEU A 249 -12.01 0.66 8.18
C LEU A 249 -11.44 0.17 9.51
N TYR A 250 -10.24 -0.41 9.49
CA TYR A 250 -9.60 -0.95 10.68
C TYR A 250 -8.82 0.11 11.48
N THR A 251 -8.44 1.23 10.86
CA THR A 251 -8.00 2.45 11.57
C THR A 251 -9.15 2.99 12.42
N ILE A 252 -10.34 3.19 11.83
CA ILE A 252 -11.55 3.62 12.54
C ILE A 252 -11.90 2.65 13.67
N GLU A 253 -11.85 1.34 13.41
CA GLU A 253 -12.10 0.32 14.43
C GLU A 253 -11.16 0.44 15.64
N LYS A 254 -9.84 0.60 15.40
CA LYS A 254 -8.87 0.70 16.49
C LYS A 254 -8.96 2.03 17.24
N LEU A 255 -9.22 3.13 16.54
CA LEU A 255 -9.46 4.45 17.16
C LEU A 255 -10.61 4.37 18.16
N GLN A 256 -11.75 3.82 17.75
CA GLN A 256 -12.93 3.66 18.60
C GLN A 256 -12.65 2.76 19.81
N GLN A 257 -11.89 1.68 19.64
CA GLN A 257 -11.48 0.80 20.75
C GLN A 257 -10.58 1.50 21.79
N LEU A 258 -9.87 2.55 21.39
CA LEU A 258 -8.99 3.33 22.27
C LEU A 258 -9.62 4.65 22.73
N GLY A 259 -10.94 4.83 22.54
CA GLY A 259 -11.69 5.99 23.04
C GLY A 259 -11.63 7.23 22.14
N ALA A 260 -10.97 7.17 20.99
CA ALA A 260 -10.97 8.27 20.03
C ALA A 260 -12.27 8.31 19.21
N ASN A 261 -12.62 9.50 18.72
CA ASN A 261 -13.82 9.74 17.92
C ASN A 261 -13.46 10.03 16.44
N PRO A 262 -13.41 9.00 15.57
CA PRO A 262 -13.18 9.20 14.14
C PRO A 262 -14.39 9.86 13.48
N LEU A 263 -14.19 11.05 12.93
CA LEU A 263 -15.23 11.91 12.37
C LEU A 263 -15.47 11.69 10.88
N THR A 264 -14.48 11.16 10.15
CA THR A 264 -14.50 11.14 8.68
C THR A 264 -14.15 9.78 8.08
N CYS A 265 -14.60 9.59 6.84
CA CYS A 265 -14.08 8.59 5.90
C CYS A 265 -14.24 9.14 4.48
N SER A 266 -13.47 8.64 3.51
CA SER A 266 -13.56 9.12 2.12
C SER A 266 -13.47 8.03 1.05
N ASP A 267 -13.91 8.37 -0.16
CA ASP A 267 -13.55 7.63 -1.36
C ASP A 267 -13.21 8.61 -2.49
N SER A 268 -13.02 8.09 -3.71
CA SER A 268 -12.60 8.92 -4.84
C SER A 268 -13.63 9.95 -5.31
N HIS A 269 -14.83 10.01 -4.73
CA HIS A 269 -15.91 10.94 -5.11
C HIS A 269 -16.22 11.99 -4.03
N GLY A 270 -15.53 11.94 -2.89
CA GLY A 270 -15.72 12.88 -1.79
C GLY A 270 -15.48 12.23 -0.43
N TYR A 271 -15.79 12.98 0.63
CA TYR A 271 -15.65 12.51 2.01
C TYR A 271 -16.94 12.72 2.80
N VAL A 272 -17.09 11.92 3.85
CA VAL A 272 -18.18 12.04 4.81
C VAL A 272 -17.65 12.68 6.07
N VAL A 273 -18.46 13.54 6.67
CA VAL A 273 -18.28 14.02 8.04
C VAL A 273 -19.47 13.59 8.88
N ASP A 274 -19.20 12.88 9.97
CA ASP A 274 -20.16 12.48 11.00
C ASP A 274 -19.67 13.04 12.34
N ASP A 275 -20.24 14.17 12.77
CA ASP A 275 -19.80 14.87 13.98
C ASP A 275 -20.02 14.04 15.27
N LYS A 276 -20.84 12.98 15.19
CA LYS A 276 -21.06 12.02 16.29
C LYS A 276 -20.14 10.81 16.24
N GLY A 277 -19.26 10.73 15.23
CA GLY A 277 -18.39 9.59 14.99
C GLY A 277 -18.97 8.57 14.01
N ILE A 278 -18.07 7.98 13.21
CA ILE A 278 -18.41 7.01 12.17
C ILE A 278 -19.05 5.73 12.76
N ASP A 279 -20.22 5.36 12.25
CA ASP A 279 -20.83 4.05 12.48
C ASP A 279 -20.10 2.98 11.65
N LEU A 280 -19.12 2.32 12.28
CA LEU A 280 -18.27 1.37 11.59
C LEU A 280 -19.04 0.17 11.03
N ALA A 281 -20.09 -0.30 11.71
CA ALA A 281 -20.88 -1.43 11.24
C ALA A 281 -21.63 -1.07 9.96
N LEU A 282 -22.23 0.12 9.93
CA LEU A 282 -22.88 0.65 8.74
C LEU A 282 -21.89 0.84 7.59
N LEU A 283 -20.70 1.39 7.88
CA LEU A 283 -19.67 1.63 6.87
C LEU A 283 -19.13 0.32 6.29
N LYS A 284 -18.87 -0.71 7.11
CA LYS A 284 -18.45 -2.04 6.64
C LYS A 284 -19.52 -2.68 5.75
N GLN A 285 -20.80 -2.56 6.11
CA GLN A 285 -21.90 -3.05 5.29
C GLN A 285 -21.89 -2.39 3.89
N VAL A 286 -21.75 -1.06 3.82
CA VAL A 286 -21.66 -0.35 2.54
C VAL A 286 -20.42 -0.78 1.74
N LYS A 287 -19.24 -0.82 2.37
CA LYS A 287 -17.96 -0.96 1.65
C LYS A 287 -17.57 -2.40 1.34
N GLU A 288 -17.81 -3.34 2.26
CA GLU A 288 -17.36 -4.73 2.13
C GLU A 288 -18.42 -5.63 1.48
N VAL A 289 -19.70 -5.40 1.80
CA VAL A 289 -20.82 -6.24 1.31
C VAL A 289 -21.44 -5.66 0.04
N GLU A 290 -21.94 -4.43 0.11
CA GLU A 290 -22.65 -3.77 -0.99
C GLU A 290 -21.69 -3.21 -2.06
N ARG A 291 -20.43 -2.97 -1.68
CA ARG A 291 -19.40 -2.31 -2.50
C ARG A 291 -19.85 -0.92 -2.99
N GLY A 292 -20.62 -0.23 -2.15
CA GLY A 292 -21.14 1.11 -2.40
C GLY A 292 -20.13 2.24 -2.18
N ARG A 293 -20.65 3.46 -2.23
CA ARG A 293 -19.94 4.73 -2.03
C ARG A 293 -20.08 5.22 -0.60
N VAL A 294 -19.17 6.09 -0.15
CA VAL A 294 -19.33 6.75 1.16
C VAL A 294 -20.60 7.62 1.23
N ALA A 295 -21.12 8.06 0.09
CA ALA A 295 -22.43 8.73 0.03
C ALA A 295 -23.59 7.84 0.48
N ASP A 296 -23.54 6.54 0.21
CA ASP A 296 -24.58 5.58 0.62
C ASP A 296 -24.58 5.42 2.15
N TYR A 297 -23.43 5.55 2.81
CA TYR A 297 -23.33 5.60 4.26
C TYR A 297 -24.05 6.84 4.80
N ALA A 298 -23.74 8.03 4.27
CA ALA A 298 -24.32 9.29 4.73
C ALA A 298 -25.84 9.34 4.53
N ALA A 299 -26.35 8.79 3.43
CA ALA A 299 -27.78 8.67 3.16
C ALA A 299 -28.54 7.86 4.23
N ARG A 300 -27.86 6.90 4.90
CA ARG A 300 -28.45 6.04 5.94
C ARG A 300 -28.15 6.51 7.36
N ARG A 301 -27.24 7.45 7.54
CA ARG A 301 -26.76 7.91 8.85
C ARG A 301 -27.24 9.34 9.13
N HIS A 302 -28.27 9.48 9.98
CA HIS A 302 -28.79 10.79 10.36
C HIS A 302 -27.72 11.67 11.01
N GLY A 303 -27.43 12.82 10.40
CA GLY A 303 -26.44 13.78 10.86
C GLY A 303 -25.08 13.68 10.16
N ALA A 304 -24.83 12.60 9.40
CA ALA A 304 -23.67 12.54 8.52
C ALA A 304 -23.93 13.33 7.24
N ARG A 305 -22.92 14.04 6.74
CA ARG A 305 -22.97 14.81 5.49
C ARG A 305 -21.88 14.36 4.53
N VAL A 306 -22.20 14.35 3.24
CA VAL A 306 -21.21 14.17 2.17
C VAL A 306 -20.71 15.54 1.76
N VAL A 307 -19.41 15.66 1.61
CA VAL A 307 -18.74 16.85 1.10
C VAL A 307 -17.96 16.44 -0.15
N THR A 308 -18.24 17.12 -1.27
CA THR A 308 -17.64 16.86 -2.59
C THR A 308 -16.65 17.94 -3.01
N ASP A 309 -16.69 19.10 -2.37
CA ASP A 309 -15.82 20.23 -2.62
C ASP A 309 -14.84 20.44 -1.44
N GLY A 310 -13.68 21.03 -1.70
CA GLY A 310 -12.65 21.23 -0.68
C GLY A 310 -11.89 19.95 -0.32
N SER A 311 -11.28 19.94 0.86
CA SER A 311 -10.39 18.88 1.31
C SER A 311 -10.93 18.21 2.57
N ILE A 312 -10.74 16.89 2.71
CA ILE A 312 -11.04 16.19 3.97
C ILE A 312 -10.24 16.76 5.14
N TRP A 313 -9.07 17.35 4.84
CA TRP A 313 -8.17 17.97 5.80
C TRP A 313 -8.68 19.34 6.32
N ASP A 314 -9.79 19.85 5.78
CA ASP A 314 -10.44 21.07 6.29
C ASP A 314 -11.27 20.81 7.56
N VAL A 315 -11.48 19.55 7.92
CA VAL A 315 -12.23 19.15 9.12
C VAL A 315 -11.33 19.28 10.36
N PRO A 316 -11.70 20.10 11.37
CA PRO A 316 -10.92 20.21 12.60
C PRO A 316 -10.78 18.88 13.31
N CYS A 317 -9.56 18.54 13.75
CA CYS A 317 -9.28 17.32 14.48
C CYS A 317 -8.03 17.43 15.34
N ASP A 318 -7.89 16.52 16.31
CA ASP A 318 -6.68 16.37 17.11
C ASP A 318 -5.66 15.43 16.45
N VAL A 319 -6.14 14.46 15.66
CA VAL A 319 -5.31 13.46 14.97
C VAL A 319 -5.78 13.25 13.53
N ALA A 320 -4.87 13.34 12.56
CA ALA A 320 -5.13 13.03 11.16
C ALA A 320 -4.40 11.76 10.72
N LEU A 321 -5.12 10.80 10.12
CA LEU A 321 -4.57 9.54 9.62
C LEU A 321 -4.88 9.33 8.12
N PRO A 322 -3.94 9.69 7.22
CA PRO A 322 -4.08 9.42 5.78
C PRO A 322 -3.98 7.92 5.48
N CYS A 323 -5.06 7.35 4.94
CA CYS A 323 -5.22 5.91 4.74
C CYS A 323 -5.78 5.56 3.33
N ALA A 324 -5.68 6.44 2.35
CA ALA A 324 -6.22 6.22 1.00
C ALA A 324 -5.15 5.92 -0.05
N THR A 325 -4.31 6.90 -0.40
CA THR A 325 -3.36 6.81 -1.53
C THR A 325 -2.13 7.70 -1.31
N GLN A 326 -1.07 7.48 -2.08
CA GLN A 326 0.10 8.36 -2.06
C GLN A 326 -0.28 9.80 -2.47
N ASN A 327 0.43 10.80 -1.92
CA ASN A 327 0.26 12.23 -2.20
C ASN A 327 -1.17 12.77 -1.95
N GLU A 328 -1.90 12.22 -0.97
CA GLU A 328 -3.26 12.67 -0.63
C GLU A 328 -3.31 13.88 0.32
N LEU A 329 -2.18 14.27 0.93
CA LEU A 329 -2.06 15.40 1.84
C LEU A 329 -0.90 16.27 1.34
N ASP A 330 -1.22 17.44 0.81
CA ASP A 330 -0.25 18.39 0.25
C ASP A 330 0.17 19.47 1.27
N GLU A 331 1.04 20.39 0.85
CA GLU A 331 1.51 21.47 1.71
C GLU A 331 0.38 22.39 2.22
N SER A 332 -0.64 22.62 1.40
CA SER A 332 -1.77 23.48 1.78
C SER A 332 -2.62 22.80 2.86
N ALA A 333 -2.92 21.52 2.68
CA ALA A 333 -3.61 20.70 3.66
C ALA A 333 -2.81 20.56 4.97
N ALA A 334 -1.48 20.39 4.87
CA ALA A 334 -0.62 20.32 6.04
C ALA A 334 -0.67 21.60 6.87
N LYS A 335 -0.64 22.78 6.22
CA LYS A 335 -0.77 24.10 6.91
C LYS A 335 -2.13 24.30 7.55
N GLN A 336 -3.18 23.71 7.00
CA GLN A 336 -4.54 23.80 7.55
C GLN A 336 -4.70 22.97 8.83
N LEU A 337 -3.91 21.90 8.99
CA LEU A 337 -3.98 20.98 10.13
C LEU A 337 -3.16 21.43 11.36
N VAL A 338 -2.26 22.41 11.24
CA VAL A 338 -1.26 22.77 12.29
C VAL A 338 -1.37 24.18 12.83
#